data_AF-A0A7C4CRU0-F1
#
_entry.id   AF-A0A7C4CRU0-F1
#
_cell.length_a   1.000
_cell.length_b   1.000
_cell.length_c   1.000
_cell.angle_alpha   90.00
_cell.angle_beta   90.00
_cell.angle_gamma   90.00
#
_symmetry.space_group_name_H-M   'P 1'
#
loop_
_entity.id
_entity.type
_entity.pdbx_description
1 polymer ?
#
loop_
_entity_poly.entity_id
_entity_poly.type
_entity_poly.pdbx_seq_one_letter_code
_entity_poly.pdbx_strand_id
1 'polypeptide(L)'
;MELGGVRDPIGSYYKELVRSLANMSPKDKKRLSEAAKVEITYVDLVGGDRHAVLGSEAKDLASNIPRDLADHIRVPMIIAKVSGTSFYRLLDCNEKTSRMLLELRSRGVISSDYVDRCILTQADTISLIKKYKTLFIISIIYGGDEGSHYEEDI
;
A
#
# COMPACT_ATOMS: atom_id res chain seq x y z
N MET A 1 19.32 13.00 -26.88
CA MET A 1 18.05 12.35 -27.29
C MET A 1 17.46 11.71 -26.05
N GLU A 2 16.39 12.31 -25.54
CA GLU A 2 15.67 11.83 -24.36
C GLU A 2 14.99 10.50 -24.71
N LEU A 3 15.27 9.46 -23.92
CA LEU A 3 14.58 8.18 -24.00
C LEU A 3 13.15 8.41 -23.52
N GLY A 4 12.21 8.40 -24.46
CA GLY A 4 10.77 8.52 -24.19
C GLY A 4 10.36 7.52 -23.11
N GLY A 5 9.85 8.05 -22.01
CA GLY A 5 9.41 7.28 -20.85
C GLY A 5 8.38 6.24 -21.27
N VAL A 6 8.71 4.97 -21.08
CA VAL A 6 7.77 3.86 -21.20
C VAL A 6 6.62 4.13 -20.21
N ARG A 7 5.43 4.44 -20.74
CA ARG A 7 4.21 4.57 -19.95
C ARG A 7 3.94 3.22 -19.28
N ASP A 8 3.96 3.17 -17.95
CA ASP A 8 3.49 2.02 -17.16
C ASP A 8 1.96 1.93 -17.29
N PRO A 9 1.40 1.05 -18.14
CA PRO A 9 -0.03 1.01 -18.41
C PRO A 9 -0.79 0.48 -17.19
N ILE A 10 -0.15 -0.42 -16.43
CA ILE A 10 -0.68 -0.98 -15.18
C ILE A 10 -0.72 0.11 -14.10
N GLY A 11 0.34 0.91 -13.97
CA GLY A 11 0.38 2.04 -13.05
C GLY A 11 -0.67 3.12 -13.36
N SER A 12 -1.02 3.29 -14.63
CA SER A 12 -2.04 4.24 -15.09
C SER A 12 -3.47 3.75 -14.76
N TYR A 13 -3.74 2.46 -15.00
CA TYR A 13 -5.00 1.79 -14.67
C TYR A 13 -5.29 1.82 -13.16
N TYR A 14 -4.31 1.47 -12.32
CA TYR A 14 -4.47 1.53 -10.86
C TYR A 14 -4.74 2.96 -10.35
N LYS A 15 -4.14 3.99 -10.96
CA LYS A 15 -4.40 5.40 -10.57
C LYS A 15 -5.83 5.84 -10.87
N GLU A 16 -6.39 5.42 -11.99
CA GLU A 16 -7.79 5.72 -12.33
C GLU A 16 -8.76 4.92 -11.47
N LEU A 17 -8.46 3.64 -11.21
CA LEU A 17 -9.24 2.80 -10.29
C LEU A 17 -9.21 3.31 -8.83
N VAL A 18 -8.19 4.05 -8.42
CA VAL A 18 -8.10 4.63 -7.07
C VAL A 18 -8.86 5.95 -6.97
N ARG A 19 -9.03 6.68 -8.09
CA ARG A 19 -9.92 7.85 -8.13
C ARG A 19 -11.38 7.47 -7.82
N SER A 20 -11.83 6.27 -8.17
CA SER A 20 -13.18 5.80 -7.80
C SER A 20 -13.31 5.43 -6.30
N LEU A 21 -12.18 5.29 -5.59
CA LEU A 21 -12.08 5.04 -4.15
C LEU A 21 -11.66 6.29 -3.36
N ALA A 22 -11.72 7.46 -4.00
CA ALA A 22 -11.17 8.72 -3.46
C ALA A 22 -11.61 8.97 -2.02
N ASN A 23 -12.89 8.73 -1.68
CA ASN A 23 -13.43 9.05 -0.35
C ASN A 23 -12.71 8.37 0.82
N MET A 24 -12.25 7.13 0.67
CA MET A 24 -11.52 6.42 1.73
C MET A 24 -9.99 6.59 1.64
N SER A 25 -9.51 7.38 0.69
CA SER A 25 -8.09 7.70 0.58
C SER A 25 -7.69 8.73 1.65
N PRO A 26 -6.52 8.60 2.28
CA PRO A 26 -5.99 9.62 3.18
C PRO A 26 -5.74 10.94 2.45
N LYS A 27 -6.23 12.07 3.01
CA LYS A 27 -5.86 13.42 2.58
C LYS A 27 -4.38 13.69 2.86
N ASP A 28 -3.98 13.43 4.11
CA ASP A 28 -2.63 13.68 4.61
C ASP A 28 -2.11 12.49 5.43
N LYS A 29 -1.23 11.70 4.81
CA LYS A 29 -0.54 10.60 5.49
C LYS A 29 0.53 11.12 6.45
N LYS A 30 0.73 10.44 7.58
CA LYS A 30 1.74 10.78 8.61
C LYS A 30 2.97 9.90 8.48
N ARG A 31 4.15 10.41 8.87
CA ARG A 31 5.36 9.57 8.85
C ARG A 31 5.21 8.47 9.90
N LEU A 32 5.69 7.27 9.58
CA LEU A 32 5.63 6.13 10.50
C LEU A 32 6.35 6.45 11.82
N SER A 33 7.50 7.12 11.76
CA SER A 33 8.24 7.53 12.95
C SER A 33 7.53 8.58 13.82
N GLU A 34 6.61 9.36 13.25
CA GLU A 34 5.75 10.28 14.01
C GLU A 34 4.60 9.52 14.66
N ALA A 35 3.93 8.65 13.89
CA ALA A 35 2.83 7.82 14.38
C ALA A 35 3.27 6.90 15.53
N ALA A 36 4.53 6.44 15.53
CA ALA A 36 5.09 5.60 16.58
C ALA A 36 5.33 6.31 17.93
N LYS A 37 5.23 7.65 17.99
CA LYS A 37 5.48 8.46 19.21
C LYS A 37 4.23 8.77 20.01
N VAL A 38 3.05 8.57 19.44
CA VAL A 38 1.76 8.89 20.05
C VAL A 38 0.92 7.63 20.18
N GLU A 39 -0.07 7.61 21.08
CA GLU A 39 -0.91 6.42 21.27
C GLU A 39 -1.81 6.14 20.06
N ILE A 40 -2.43 7.19 19.50
CA ILE A 40 -3.28 7.12 18.33
C ILE A 40 -3.02 8.35 17.45
N THR A 41 -2.88 8.12 16.15
CA THR A 41 -2.83 9.18 15.14
C THR A 41 -4.11 9.13 14.30
N TYR A 42 -4.82 10.24 14.20
CA TYR A 42 -5.99 10.33 13.33
C TYR A 42 -5.60 10.96 11.99
N VAL A 43 -5.99 10.31 10.90
CA VAL A 43 -5.74 10.75 9.52
C VAL A 43 -7.07 11.04 8.84
N ASP A 44 -7.22 12.25 8.33
CA ASP A 44 -8.46 12.66 7.65
C ASP A 44 -8.52 12.02 6.26
N LEU A 45 -9.69 11.51 5.89
CA LEU A 45 -9.98 10.91 4.60
C LEU A 45 -10.63 11.94 3.68
N VAL A 46 -10.52 11.75 2.36
CA VAL A 46 -11.10 12.67 1.36
C VAL A 46 -12.61 12.85 1.59
N GLY A 47 -13.31 11.77 1.94
CA GLY A 47 -14.75 11.73 2.20
C GLY A 47 -15.21 12.43 3.48
N GLY A 48 -14.30 12.94 4.30
CA GLY A 48 -14.61 13.68 5.54
C GLY A 48 -14.48 12.87 6.82
N ASP A 49 -14.46 11.54 6.71
CA ASP A 49 -14.21 10.65 7.85
C ASP A 49 -12.75 10.69 8.32
N ARG A 50 -12.47 10.07 9.47
CA ARG A 50 -11.13 9.94 10.05
C ARG A 50 -10.77 8.48 10.23
N HIS A 51 -9.56 8.11 9.81
CA HIS A 51 -8.97 6.81 10.04
C HIS A 51 -8.01 6.86 11.24
N ALA A 52 -8.18 5.95 12.19
CA ALA A 52 -7.30 5.85 13.34
C ALA A 52 -6.11 4.92 13.03
N VAL A 53 -4.90 5.39 13.30
CA VAL A 53 -3.64 4.65 13.25
C VAL A 53 -3.15 4.42 14.68
N LEU A 54 -2.99 3.16 15.08
CA LEU A 54 -2.51 2.81 16.41
C LEU A 54 -0.98 2.97 16.51
N GLY A 55 -0.54 3.70 17.53
CA GLY A 55 0.87 3.93 17.80
C GLY A 55 1.64 2.66 18.15
N SER A 56 0.98 1.69 18.78
CA SER A 56 1.56 0.38 19.08
C SER A 56 1.93 -0.39 17.81
N GLU A 57 1.05 -0.42 16.81
CA GLU A 57 1.34 -1.03 15.51
C GLU A 57 2.43 -0.26 14.76
N ALA A 58 2.36 1.09 14.78
CA ALA A 58 3.37 1.93 14.16
C ALA A 58 4.76 1.72 14.77
N LYS A 59 4.84 1.60 16.10
CA LYS A 59 6.06 1.31 16.84
C LYS A 59 6.61 -0.08 16.52
N ASP A 60 5.74 -1.10 16.44
CA ASP A 60 6.17 -2.45 16.05
C ASP A 60 6.74 -2.46 14.63
N LEU A 61 6.04 -1.88 13.65
CA LEU A 61 6.53 -1.78 12.27
C LEU A 61 7.86 -1.00 12.20
N ALA A 62 7.94 0.16 12.87
CA ALA A 62 9.16 0.98 12.90
C ALA A 62 10.35 0.25 13.53
N SER A 63 10.13 -0.63 14.49
CA SER A 63 11.18 -1.45 15.12
C SER A 63 11.70 -2.58 14.22
N ASN A 64 10.91 -2.93 13.20
CA ASN A 64 11.23 -3.99 12.25
C ASN A 64 11.92 -3.49 10.98
N ILE A 65 12.19 -2.18 10.86
CA ILE A 65 12.86 -1.61 9.69
C ILE A 65 13.94 -0.61 10.12
N PRO A 66 14.94 -0.33 9.26
CA PRO A 66 15.88 0.75 9.49
C PRO A 66 15.20 2.10 9.77
N ARG A 67 15.79 2.89 10.66
CA ARG A 67 15.24 4.19 11.08
C ARG A 67 15.04 5.15 9.91
N ASP A 68 15.95 5.15 8.94
CA ASP A 68 15.81 5.98 7.75
C ASP A 68 14.54 5.60 6.96
N LEU A 69 14.19 4.32 6.86
CA LEU A 69 12.93 3.91 6.23
C LEU A 69 11.74 4.38 7.06
N ALA A 70 11.76 4.21 8.38
CA ALA A 70 10.67 4.65 9.27
C ALA A 70 10.39 6.15 9.18
N ASP A 71 11.39 6.97 8.90
CA ASP A 71 11.23 8.41 8.70
C ASP A 71 10.63 8.78 7.34
N HIS A 72 10.65 7.88 6.35
CA HIS A 72 10.13 8.13 4.99
C HIS A 72 8.79 7.46 4.71
N ILE A 73 8.53 6.29 5.30
CA ILE A 73 7.27 5.58 5.13
C ILE A 73 6.14 6.42 5.72
N ARG A 74 5.04 6.52 4.96
CA ARG A 74 3.84 7.26 5.38
C ARG A 74 2.66 6.31 5.57
N VAL A 75 1.92 6.52 6.66
CA VAL A 75 0.77 5.72 7.08
C VAL A 75 -0.52 6.57 7.16
N PRO A 76 -1.70 5.97 6.96
CA PRO A 76 -1.89 4.58 6.52
C PRO A 76 -1.52 4.40 5.03
N MET A 77 -0.98 3.23 4.71
CA MET A 77 -0.66 2.81 3.34
C MET A 77 -1.91 2.21 2.68
N ILE A 78 -2.04 2.35 1.37
CA ILE A 78 -3.18 1.76 0.64
C ILE A 78 -2.71 0.51 -0.11
N ILE A 79 -3.38 -0.61 0.15
CA ILE A 79 -3.26 -1.85 -0.61
C ILE A 79 -4.47 -1.94 -1.55
N ALA A 80 -4.22 -1.88 -2.85
CA ALA A 80 -5.26 -2.04 -3.86
C ALA A 80 -5.35 -3.49 -4.35
N LYS A 81 -6.57 -3.97 -4.52
CA LYS A 81 -6.91 -5.24 -5.17
C LYS A 81 -7.84 -4.96 -6.34
N VAL A 82 -7.48 -5.41 -7.53
CA VAL A 82 -8.39 -5.44 -8.67
C VAL A 82 -9.16 -6.77 -8.62
N SER A 83 -10.50 -6.71 -8.70
CA SER A 83 -11.35 -7.91 -8.76
C SER A 83 -10.97 -8.78 -9.97
N GLY A 84 -11.01 -10.10 -9.81
CA GLY A 84 -10.53 -11.04 -10.82
C GLY A 84 -9.02 -11.30 -10.82
N THR A 85 -8.21 -10.41 -10.21
CA THR A 85 -6.76 -10.65 -10.08
C THR A 85 -6.41 -11.41 -8.78
N SER A 86 -5.34 -12.21 -8.83
CA SER A 86 -4.84 -12.96 -7.67
C SER A 86 -3.95 -12.14 -6.74
N PHE A 87 -3.54 -10.94 -7.16
CA PHE A 87 -2.53 -10.15 -6.45
C PHE A 87 -3.08 -8.83 -5.91
N TYR A 88 -2.42 -8.34 -4.87
CA TYR A 88 -2.62 -7.04 -4.26
C TYR A 88 -1.42 -6.16 -4.57
N ARG A 89 -1.60 -4.84 -4.65
CA ARG A 89 -0.52 -3.90 -4.92
C ARG A 89 -0.57 -2.73 -3.94
N LEU A 90 0.58 -2.39 -3.37
CA LEU A 90 0.70 -1.18 -2.55
C LEU A 90 0.79 0.05 -3.47
N LEU A 91 -0.11 1.02 -3.27
CA LEU A 91 -0.26 2.14 -4.20
C LEU A 91 0.90 3.13 -4.17
N ASP A 92 1.45 3.40 -2.98
CA ASP A 92 2.60 4.29 -2.81
C ASP A 92 3.92 3.53 -3.09
N CYS A 93 3.95 2.77 -4.18
CA CYS A 93 5.13 2.00 -4.53
C CYS A 93 6.26 2.93 -4.98
N ASN A 94 7.34 2.90 -4.21
CA ASN A 94 8.59 3.60 -4.48
C ASN A 94 9.73 2.79 -3.84
N GLU A 95 10.99 3.19 -4.10
CA GLU A 95 12.18 2.49 -3.59
C GLU A 95 12.14 2.25 -2.07
N LYS A 96 11.70 3.25 -1.27
CA LYS A 96 11.63 3.13 0.18
C LYS A 96 10.56 2.16 0.63
N THR A 97 9.40 2.17 -0.02
CA THR A 97 8.31 1.21 0.22
C THR A 97 8.75 -0.21 -0.15
N SER A 98 9.38 -0.42 -1.31
CA SER A 98 9.89 -1.72 -1.72
C SER A 98 10.94 -2.26 -0.73
N ARG A 99 11.86 -1.40 -0.27
CA ARG A 99 12.84 -1.75 0.76
C ARG A 99 12.17 -2.11 2.09
N MET A 100 11.14 -1.38 2.52
CA MET A 100 10.38 -1.73 3.72
C MET A 100 9.77 -3.15 3.59
N LEU A 101 9.19 -3.49 2.44
CA LEU A 101 8.63 -4.83 2.22
C LEU A 101 9.73 -5.92 2.22
N LEU A 102 10.91 -5.65 1.67
CA LEU A 102 12.05 -6.56 1.74
C LEU A 102 12.50 -6.83 3.19
N GLU A 103 12.51 -5.81 4.05
CA GLU A 103 12.80 -5.97 5.48
C GLU A 103 11.72 -6.77 6.21
N LEU A 104 10.44 -6.57 5.86
CA LEU A 104 9.36 -7.37 6.41
C LEU A 104 9.45 -8.84 5.97
N ARG A 105 9.91 -9.09 4.74
CA ARG A 105 10.16 -10.44 4.23
C ARG A 105 11.33 -11.10 4.95
N SER A 106 12.45 -10.41 5.14
CA SER A 106 13.62 -10.95 5.84
C SER A 106 13.30 -11.35 7.30
N ARG A 107 12.29 -10.69 7.90
CA ARG A 107 11.78 -10.99 9.23
C ARG A 107 10.63 -11.99 9.27
N GLY A 108 10.24 -12.57 8.13
CA GLY A 108 9.18 -13.57 8.03
C GLY A 108 7.76 -13.03 8.26
N VAL A 109 7.54 -11.73 8.15
CA VAL A 109 6.18 -11.14 8.24
C VAL A 109 5.39 -11.38 6.96
N ILE A 110 6.08 -11.40 5.82
CA ILE A 110 5.56 -11.72 4.49
C ILE A 110 6.53 -12.68 3.80
N SER A 111 6.09 -13.36 2.74
CA SER A 111 6.86 -14.40 2.06
C SER A 111 6.98 -14.24 0.55
N SER A 112 6.26 -13.31 -0.08
CA SER A 112 6.32 -13.16 -1.55
C SER A 112 7.68 -12.71 -2.09
N ASP A 113 8.03 -13.25 -3.26
CA ASP A 113 9.19 -12.85 -4.03
C ASP A 113 9.00 -11.55 -4.82
N TYR A 114 7.76 -11.08 -4.98
CA TYR A 114 7.41 -9.89 -5.79
C TYR A 114 7.37 -8.58 -4.99
N VAL A 115 7.92 -8.58 -3.78
CA VAL A 115 7.90 -7.44 -2.84
C VAL A 115 8.70 -6.24 -3.34
N ASP A 116 9.69 -6.46 -4.21
CA ASP A 116 10.47 -5.41 -4.88
C ASP A 116 9.59 -4.52 -5.78
N ARG A 117 8.51 -5.08 -6.32
CA ARG A 117 7.50 -4.40 -7.15
C ARG A 117 6.27 -3.95 -6.37
N CYS A 118 6.31 -4.04 -5.03
CA CYS A 118 5.19 -3.79 -4.13
C CYS A 118 3.94 -4.64 -4.43
N ILE A 119 4.15 -5.84 -4.98
CA ILE A 119 3.10 -6.82 -5.22
C ILE A 119 3.06 -7.74 -4.00
N LEU A 120 1.85 -7.99 -3.50
CA LEU A 120 1.57 -8.81 -2.33
C LEU A 120 0.64 -9.94 -2.74
N THR A 121 0.91 -11.15 -2.26
CA THR A 121 -0.07 -12.24 -2.35
C THR A 121 -1.22 -12.00 -1.38
N GLN A 122 -2.29 -12.79 -1.51
CA GLN A 122 -3.34 -12.81 -0.50
C GLN A 122 -2.81 -13.17 0.89
N ALA A 123 -1.87 -14.13 0.97
CA ALA A 123 -1.28 -14.56 2.24
C ALA A 123 -0.46 -13.43 2.90
N ASP A 124 0.34 -12.70 2.13
CA ASP A 124 1.09 -11.55 2.64
C ASP A 124 0.16 -10.44 3.13
N THR A 125 -0.88 -10.15 2.34
CA THR A 125 -1.87 -9.11 2.67
C THR A 125 -2.57 -9.45 3.98
N ILE A 126 -3.04 -10.69 4.14
CA ILE A 126 -3.64 -11.17 5.39
C ILE A 126 -2.65 -11.06 6.55
N SER A 127 -1.39 -11.42 6.35
CA SER A 127 -0.35 -11.35 7.39
C SER A 127 -0.11 -9.91 7.84
N LEU A 128 -0.01 -8.97 6.89
CA LEU A 128 0.12 -7.54 7.17
C LEU A 128 -1.09 -6.99 7.94
N ILE A 129 -2.31 -7.31 7.52
CA ILE A 129 -3.53 -6.80 8.18
C ILE A 129 -3.70 -7.40 9.57
N LYS A 130 -3.37 -8.69 9.76
CA LYS A 130 -3.43 -9.32 11.08
C LYS A 130 -2.44 -8.68 12.05
N LYS A 131 -1.26 -8.27 11.57
CA LYS A 131 -0.20 -7.70 12.41
C LYS A 131 -0.32 -6.18 12.59
N TYR A 132 -0.79 -5.47 11.57
CA TYR A 132 -0.77 -4.00 11.46
C TYR A 132 -2.09 -3.48 10.89
N LYS A 133 -3.21 -3.86 11.51
CA LYS A 133 -4.57 -3.65 10.99
C LYS A 133 -4.86 -2.20 10.62
N THR A 134 -4.35 -1.25 11.40
CA THR A 134 -4.62 0.18 11.25
C THR A 134 -3.61 0.90 10.36
N LEU A 135 -2.48 0.28 10.04
CA LEU A 135 -1.47 0.88 9.17
C LEU A 135 -1.80 0.73 7.68
N PHE A 136 -2.75 -0.13 7.33
CA PHE A 136 -3.13 -0.42 5.95
C PHE A 136 -4.63 -0.21 5.72
N ILE A 137 -4.98 0.43 4.62
CA ILE A 137 -6.33 0.51 4.08
C ILE A 137 -6.38 -0.38 2.84
N ILE A 138 -7.37 -1.27 2.77
CA ILE A 138 -7.58 -2.12 1.59
C ILE A 138 -8.63 -1.46 0.69
N SER A 139 -8.25 -1.27 -0.57
CA SER A 139 -9.15 -0.84 -1.64
C SER A 139 -9.42 -2.01 -2.57
N ILE A 140 -10.65 -2.53 -2.56
CA ILE A 140 -11.09 -3.51 -3.54
C ILE A 140 -11.75 -2.75 -4.68
N ILE A 141 -11.22 -2.91 -5.89
CA ILE A 141 -11.74 -2.29 -7.08
C ILE A 141 -12.46 -3.34 -7.90
N TYR A 142 -13.77 -3.20 -8.03
CA TYR A 142 -14.58 -4.00 -8.93
C TYR A 142 -14.47 -3.39 -10.32
N GLY A 143 -13.93 -4.13 -11.28
CA GLY A 143 -14.02 -3.73 -12.68
C GLY A 143 -15.49 -3.66 -13.06
N GLY A 144 -15.96 -2.49 -13.51
CA GLY A 144 -17.11 -2.46 -14.41
C GLY A 144 -16.73 -3.14 -15.72
N ASP A 145 -17.72 -3.42 -16.58
CA ASP A 145 -17.62 -4.06 -17.91
C ASP A 145 -16.68 -3.39 -18.94
N GLU A 146 -15.57 -2.78 -18.52
CA GLU A 146 -14.55 -2.15 -19.37
C GLU A 146 -13.28 -3.00 -19.47
N GLY A 147 -13.17 -4.11 -18.72
CA GLY A 147 -12.00 -4.98 -18.67
C GLY A 147 -11.97 -6.16 -19.64
N SER A 148 -13.02 -6.38 -20.43
CA SER A 148 -13.18 -7.54 -21.32
C SER A 148 -12.34 -7.48 -22.61
N HIS A 149 -11.54 -6.43 -22.81
CA HIS A 149 -10.78 -6.23 -24.06
C HIS A 149 -9.29 -6.58 -23.99
N TYR A 150 -8.80 -7.17 -22.90
CA TYR A 150 -7.37 -7.51 -22.77
C TYR A 150 -7.10 -9.01 -22.55
N GLU A 151 -8.11 -9.88 -22.66
CA GLU A 151 -7.91 -11.34 -22.59
C GLU A 151 -7.37 -11.96 -23.89
N GLU A 152 -7.17 -11.20 -24.97
CA GLU A 152 -6.76 -11.80 -26.25
C GLU A 152 -5.25 -11.84 -26.52
N ASP A 153 -4.38 -11.22 -25.71
CA ASP A 153 -2.94 -11.16 -26.01
C ASP A 153 -2.02 -11.45 -24.80
N ILE A 154 -2.18 -12.62 -24.16
CA ILE A 154 -1.11 -13.25 -23.34
C ILE A 154 -0.76 -14.62 -23.92
#